data_AF-T0HQM5-F1
#
_entry.id   AF-T0HQM5-F1
#
_cell.length_a   1.000
_cell.length_b   1.000
_cell.length_c   1.000
_cell.angle_alpha   90.00
_cell.angle_beta   90.00
_cell.angle_gamma   90.00
#
_symmetry.space_group_name_H-M   'P 1'
#
loop_
_entity.id
_entity.type
_entity.pdbx_description
1 polymer ?
#
loop_
_entity_poly.entity_id
_entity_poly.type
_entity_poly.pdbx_seq_one_letter_code
_entity_poly.pdbx_strand_id
1 'polypeptide(L)'
;MRADPNLRADRFVERWQQLSQDRDRLYRAGDMAGRKTLGQEMAGMAKSLERDPQVESILRGRTRELGLEIGMSPGRELGRELSRGLGISHDRGLSR
;
A
#
# COMPACT_ATOMS: atom_id res chain seq x y z
N MET A 1 10.52 23.01 -8.75
CA MET A 1 9.12 22.78 -8.31
C MET A 1 9.09 21.58 -7.39
N ARG A 2 8.74 21.77 -6.12
CA ARG A 2 8.47 20.64 -5.21
C ARG A 2 7.21 19.95 -5.75
N ALA A 3 7.33 18.73 -6.26
CA ALA A 3 6.20 18.00 -6.84
C ALA A 3 5.01 18.04 -5.88
N ASP A 4 3.85 18.51 -6.35
CA ASP A 4 2.68 18.74 -5.53
C ASP A 4 2.32 17.51 -4.69
N PRO A 5 2.16 17.64 -3.37
CA PRO A 5 1.83 16.51 -2.50
C PRO A 5 0.49 15.87 -2.89
N ASN A 6 -0.45 16.64 -3.43
CA ASN A 6 -1.70 16.11 -4.00
C ASN A 6 -1.45 15.21 -5.21
N LEU A 7 -0.60 15.62 -6.16
CA LEU A 7 -0.27 14.80 -7.33
C LEU A 7 0.44 13.50 -6.93
N ARG A 8 1.27 13.55 -5.88
CA ARG A 8 1.93 12.36 -5.34
C ARG A 8 0.95 11.42 -4.63
N ALA A 9 -0.03 11.96 -3.91
CA ALA A 9 -1.10 11.18 -3.32
C ALA A 9 -1.98 10.53 -4.40
N ASP A 10 -2.37 11.26 -5.45
CA ASP A 10 -3.14 10.72 -6.57
C ASP A 10 -2.41 9.57 -7.27
N ARG A 11 -1.13 9.78 -7.61
CA ARG A 11 -0.28 8.71 -8.18
C ARG A 11 -0.11 7.51 -7.25
N PHE A 12 -0.07 7.75 -5.94
CA PHE A 12 -0.01 6.69 -4.95
C PHE A 12 -1.29 5.85 -5.00
N VAL A 13 -2.46 6.48 -4.97
CA VAL A 13 -3.76 5.79 -5.03
C VAL A 13 -3.88 5.01 -6.33
N GLU A 14 -3.57 5.63 -7.47
CA GLU A 14 -3.64 5.00 -8.79
C GLU A 14 -2.77 3.74 -8.85
N ARG A 15 -1.49 3.85 -8.48
CA ARG A 15 -0.57 2.71 -8.51
C ARG A 15 -0.95 1.64 -7.47
N TRP A 16 -1.43 2.03 -6.30
CA TRP A 16 -1.88 1.10 -5.28
C TRP A 16 -3.07 0.26 -5.76
N GLN A 17 -4.06 0.90 -6.38
CA GLN A 17 -5.23 0.20 -6.94
C GLN A 17 -4.82 -0.75 -8.07
N GLN A 18 -3.94 -0.30 -8.98
CA GLN A 18 -3.43 -1.13 -10.06
C GLN A 18 -2.72 -2.40 -9.52
N LEU A 19 -1.78 -2.23 -8.58
CA LEU A 19 -1.06 -3.35 -7.97
C LEU A 19 -2.01 -4.31 -7.22
N SER A 20 -3.04 -3.77 -6.56
CA SER A 20 -4.04 -4.58 -5.87
C SER A 20 -4.85 -5.45 -6.84
N GLN A 21 -5.29 -4.87 -7.97
CA GLN A 21 -6.01 -5.60 -9.03
C GLN A 21 -5.13 -6.68 -9.67
N ASP A 22 -3.89 -6.34 -10.01
CA ASP A 22 -2.94 -7.30 -10.60
C ASP A 22 -2.62 -8.43 -9.60
N ARG A 23 -2.48 -8.12 -8.32
CA ARG A 23 -2.27 -9.11 -7.25
C ARG A 23 -3.46 -10.06 -7.09
N ASP A 24 -4.68 -9.55 -7.22
CA ASP A 24 -5.90 -10.37 -7.18
C ASP A 24 -6.02 -11.26 -8.43
N ARG A 25 -5.67 -10.73 -9.60
CA ARG A 25 -5.60 -11.50 -10.85
C ARG A 25 -4.60 -12.66 -10.73
N LEU A 26 -3.40 -12.41 -10.21
CA LEU A 26 -2.38 -13.44 -10.00
C LEU A 26 -2.81 -14.48 -8.98
N TYR A 27 -3.54 -14.07 -7.94
CA TYR A 27 -4.14 -15.00 -6.98
C TYR A 27 -5.15 -15.94 -7.63
N ARG A 28 -6.06 -15.41 -8.45
CA ARG A 28 -7.02 -16.23 -9.21
C ARG A 28 -6.35 -17.14 -10.22
N ALA A 29 -5.21 -16.73 -10.78
CA ALA A 29 -4.40 -17.53 -11.68
C ALA A 29 -3.53 -18.59 -10.96
N GLY A 30 -3.47 -18.58 -9.62
CA GLY A 30 -2.63 -19.47 -8.83
C GLY A 30 -1.15 -19.08 -8.78
N ASP A 31 -0.77 -17.93 -9.33
CA ASP A 31 0.62 -17.43 -9.30
C ASP A 31 0.91 -16.70 -7.98
N MET A 32 1.31 -17.49 -6.98
CA MET A 32 1.69 -16.98 -5.67
C MET A 32 3.02 -16.21 -5.69
N ALA A 33 3.94 -16.52 -6.62
CA ALA A 33 5.24 -15.87 -6.71
C ALA A 33 5.08 -14.44 -7.23
N GLY A 34 4.31 -14.26 -8.31
CA GLY A 34 3.93 -12.96 -8.82
C GLY A 34 3.11 -12.16 -7.80
N ARG A 35 2.17 -12.80 -7.10
CA ARG A 35 1.40 -12.17 -6.00
C ARG A 35 2.33 -11.62 -4.91
N LYS A 36 3.37 -12.36 -4.51
CA LYS A 36 4.36 -11.92 -3.52
C LYS A 36 5.16 -10.72 -4.02
N THR A 37 5.60 -10.72 -5.27
CA THR A 37 6.33 -9.60 -5.89
C THR A 37 5.52 -8.32 -5.88
N LEU A 38 4.25 -8.37 -6.31
CA LEU A 38 3.37 -7.20 -6.26
C LEU A 38 3.11 -6.74 -4.82
N GLY A 39 2.96 -7.68 -3.88
CA GLY A 39 2.89 -7.37 -2.46
C GLY A 39 4.12 -6.59 -1.94
N GLN A 40 5.33 -6.98 -2.35
CA GLN A 40 6.56 -6.27 -1.98
C GLN A 40 6.63 -4.85 -2.55
N GLU A 41 6.19 -4.64 -3.79
CA GLU A 41 6.06 -3.28 -4.37
C GLU A 41 5.09 -2.42 -3.53
N MET A 42 3.92 -2.96 -3.19
CA MET A 42 2.94 -2.28 -2.35
C MET A 42 3.51 -1.98 -0.95
N ALA A 43 4.27 -2.90 -0.35
CA ALA A 43 4.95 -2.64 0.93
C ALA A 43 6.01 -1.53 0.82
N GLY A 44 6.75 -1.47 -0.29
CA GLY A 44 7.69 -0.38 -0.57
C GLY A 44 6.99 0.98 -0.68
N MET A 45 5.83 1.01 -1.35
CA MET A 45 4.98 2.19 -1.41
C MET A 45 4.51 2.60 -0.01
N ALA A 46 3.95 1.67 0.77
CA ALA A 46 3.49 1.94 2.12
C ALA A 46 4.60 2.52 3.02
N LYS A 47 5.83 2.00 2.92
CA LYS A 47 7.01 2.54 3.62
C LYS A 47 7.39 3.96 3.18
N SER A 48 7.13 4.33 1.93
CA SER A 48 7.41 5.69 1.45
C SER A 48 6.53 6.74 2.13
N LEU A 49 5.35 6.36 2.63
CA LEU A 49 4.47 7.26 3.40
C LEU A 49 5.04 7.65 4.75
N GLU A 50 5.79 6.76 5.42
CA GLU A 50 6.50 7.10 6.66
C GLU A 50 7.50 8.24 6.46
N ARG A 51 7.99 8.41 5.22
CA ARG A 51 8.92 9.48 4.84
C ARG A 51 8.22 10.71 4.24
N ASP A 52 6.91 10.64 4.04
CA ASP A 52 6.11 11.70 3.43
C ASP A 52 4.83 11.99 4.22
N PRO A 53 4.93 12.77 5.32
CA PRO A 53 3.79 13.06 6.18
C PRO A 53 2.71 13.90 5.48
N GLN A 54 3.06 14.69 4.45
CA GLN A 54 2.08 15.50 3.70
C GLN A 54 1.19 14.60 2.83
N VAL A 55 1.79 13.65 2.11
CA VAL A 55 1.05 12.66 1.33
C VAL A 55 0.26 11.74 2.26
N GLU A 56 0.83 11.32 3.39
CA GLU A 56 0.11 10.48 4.36
C GLU A 56 -1.18 11.15 4.85
N SER A 57 -1.12 12.44 5.19
CA SER A 57 -2.28 13.21 5.65
C SER A 57 -3.41 13.25 4.61
N ILE A 58 -3.07 13.44 3.33
CA ILE A 58 -4.04 13.44 2.23
C ILE A 58 -4.66 12.06 2.05
N LEU A 59 -3.84 11.00 2.06
CA LEU A 59 -4.29 9.63 1.87
C LEU A 59 -5.14 9.11 3.03
N ARG A 60 -4.97 9.65 4.26
CA ARG A 60 -5.86 9.34 5.39
C ARG A 60 -7.32 9.69 5.11
N GLY A 61 -7.59 10.72 4.30
CA GLY A 61 -8.93 11.04 3.83
C GLY A 61 -9.46 10.11 2.73
N ARG A 62 -8.58 9.27 2.15
CA ARG A 62 -8.82 8.42 0.98
C ARG A 62 -8.61 6.93 1.27
N THR A 63 -8.71 6.52 2.52
CA THR A 63 -8.41 5.13 2.94
C THR A 63 -9.34 4.09 2.33
N ARG A 64 -10.57 4.49 1.98
CA ARG A 64 -11.48 3.67 1.19
C ARG A 64 -10.90 3.30 -0.16
N GLU A 65 -10.28 4.25 -0.85
CA GLU A 65 -9.67 4.04 -2.17
C GLU A 65 -8.44 3.12 -2.10
N LEU A 66 -7.86 2.97 -0.92
CA LEU A 66 -6.75 2.05 -0.64
C LEU A 66 -7.23 0.66 -0.17
N GLY A 67 -8.54 0.44 -0.07
CA GLY A 67 -9.11 -0.82 0.40
C GLY A 67 -8.95 -1.05 1.91
N LEU A 68 -8.78 0.02 2.70
CA LEU A 68 -8.60 -0.04 4.15
C LEU A 68 -9.90 0.17 4.96
N GLU A 69 -11.07 0.11 4.32
CA GLU A 69 -12.37 0.47 4.93
C GLU A 69 -12.71 -0.27 6.24
N ILE A 70 -12.15 -1.47 6.46
CA ILE A 70 -12.57 -2.37 7.55
C ILE A 70 -11.57 -2.39 8.74
N GLY A 71 -10.39 -1.76 8.62
CA GLY A 71 -9.30 -1.96 9.59
C GLY A 71 -8.70 -0.71 10.23
N MET A 72 -9.11 0.49 9.81
CA MET A 72 -8.36 1.69 10.19
C MET A 72 -8.69 2.15 11.62
N SER A 73 -7.73 1.99 12.52
CA SER A 73 -7.81 2.58 13.86
C SER A 73 -7.40 4.06 13.80
N PRO A 74 -8.22 5.01 14.28
CA PRO A 74 -7.83 6.41 14.38
C PRO A 74 -6.57 6.54 15.25
N GLY A 75 -5.54 7.20 14.72
CA GLY A 75 -4.27 7.45 15.41
C GLY A 75 -3.07 6.57 14.99
N ARG A 76 -3.23 5.59 14.09
CA ARG A 76 -2.10 4.78 13.58
C ARG A 76 -1.53 5.29 12.27
N GLU A 77 -0.23 5.08 12.04
CA GLU A 77 0.47 5.38 10.78
C GLU A 77 -0.15 4.61 9.60
N LEU A 78 -0.52 5.33 8.54
CA LEU A 78 -1.23 4.74 7.39
C LEU A 78 -0.35 3.71 6.68
N GLY A 79 0.95 3.97 6.55
CA GLY A 79 1.90 3.03 5.95
C GLY A 79 1.95 1.66 6.66
N ARG A 80 1.79 1.64 7.99
CA ARG A 80 1.76 0.38 8.76
C ARG A 80 0.48 -0.40 8.54
N GLU A 81 -0.67 0.28 8.52
CA GLU A 81 -1.96 -0.35 8.29
C GLU A 81 -2.06 -0.91 6.86
N LEU A 82 -1.54 -0.18 5.86
CA LEU A 82 -1.39 -0.67 4.49
C LEU A 82 -0.55 -1.94 4.43
N SER A 83 0.63 -1.94 5.05
CA SER A 83 1.50 -3.12 5.09
C SER A 83 0.84 -4.31 5.78
N ARG A 84 0.05 -4.05 6.82
CA ARG A 84 -0.68 -5.07 7.58
C ARG A 84 -1.81 -5.71 6.76
N GLY A 85 -2.62 -4.89 6.08
CA GLY A 85 -3.72 -5.36 5.23
C GLY A 85 -3.26 -6.22 4.04
N LEU A 86 -2.00 -6.07 3.61
CA LEU A 86 -1.42 -6.93 2.58
C LEU A 86 -1.08 -8.35 3.08
N GLY A 87 -1.23 -8.63 4.38
CA GLY A 87 -0.70 -9.85 5.01
C GLY A 87 0.83 -9.85 5.09
N ILE A 88 1.47 -8.70 4.85
CA ILE A 88 2.92 -8.47 4.95
C ILE A 88 3.25 -7.98 6.36
N SER A 89 2.42 -8.36 7.34
CA SER A 89 2.75 -8.19 8.74
C SER A 89 3.84 -9.20 9.08
N HIS A 90 5.09 -8.74 9.04
CA HIS A 90 6.16 -9.33 9.83
C HIS A 90 6.66 -10.72 9.41
N ASP A 91 6.84 -10.96 8.11
CA ASP A 91 7.84 -11.92 7.62
C ASP A 91 8.83 -11.21 6.69
N ARG A 92 9.61 -10.30 7.26
CA ARG A 92 11.00 -10.14 6.80
C ARG A 92 11.78 -11.23 7.53
N GLY A 93 11.70 -12.47 7.05
CA GLY A 93 12.32 -13.59 7.73
C GLY A 93 12.59 -14.85 6.93
N LEU A 94 11.99 -15.09 5.75
CA LEU A 94 12.26 -16.33 5.00
C LEU A 94 12.56 -16.08 3.52
N SER A 95 13.81 -15.71 3.25
CA SER A 95 14.63 -15.94 2.05
C SER A 95 15.95 -15.20 2.34
N ARG A 96 17.10 -15.81 2.59
CA ARG A 96 17.65 -17.11 2.23
C ARG A 96 18.92 -17.33 3.06
#